data_AF-A0A3M1W7Z9-F1
#
_entry.id   AF-A0A3M1W7Z9-F1
#
_cell.length_a   1.000
_cell.length_b   1.000
_cell.length_c   1.000
_cell.angle_alpha   90.00
_cell.angle_beta   90.00
_cell.angle_gamma   90.00
#
_symmetry.space_group_name_H-M   'P 1'
#
loop_
_entity.id
_entity.type
_entity.pdbx_description
1 polymer ?
#
loop_
_entity_poly.entity_id
_entity_poly.type
_entity_poly.pdbx_seq_one_letter_code
_entity_poly.pdbx_strand_id
1 'polypeptide(L)'
;MRIFQLAKELNVDSQEILDALDDMGISVRSNLANVDEKLEAELRELFKPKPTTARLSKEEAVRRALKEREARERAAREAARREEERKEAARKAARDRAAARPPS
;
A
#
# COMPACT_ATOMS: atom_id res chain seq x y z
N MET A 1 27.83 -0.41 -25.71
CA MET A 1 26.35 -0.39 -25.91
C MET A 1 25.94 0.93 -26.57
N ARG A 2 24.68 1.19 -26.94
CA ARG A 2 24.22 2.53 -27.40
C ARG A 2 23.31 3.18 -26.35
N ILE A 3 23.27 4.52 -26.28
CA ILE A 3 22.50 5.28 -25.28
C ILE A 3 21.03 4.85 -25.23
N PHE A 4 20.36 4.71 -26.38
CA PHE A 4 18.95 4.29 -26.40
C PHE A 4 18.71 2.89 -25.82
N GLN A 5 19.69 1.97 -25.93
CA GLN A 5 19.58 0.64 -25.35
C GLN A 5 19.68 0.73 -23.82
N LEU A 6 20.57 1.59 -23.32
CA LEU A 6 20.77 1.82 -21.89
C LEU A 6 19.55 2.46 -21.25
N ALA A 7 19.02 3.49 -21.91
CA ALA A 7 17.77 4.14 -21.54
C ALA A 7 16.63 3.12 -21.42
N LYS A 8 16.51 2.21 -22.40
CA LYS A 8 15.48 1.16 -22.40
C LYS A 8 15.68 0.12 -21.28
N GLU A 9 16.92 -0.26 -20.98
CA GLU A 9 17.21 -1.17 -19.86
C GLU A 9 16.89 -0.53 -18.50
N LEU A 10 17.22 0.74 -18.35
CA LEU A 10 17.03 1.50 -17.11
C LEU A 10 15.60 2.06 -16.97
N ASN A 11 14.77 1.92 -18.01
CA ASN A 11 13.42 2.48 -18.09
C ASN A 11 13.38 4.00 -17.90
N VAL A 12 14.39 4.68 -18.42
CA VAL A 12 14.54 6.14 -18.38
C VAL A 12 14.55 6.71 -19.80
N ASP A 13 14.20 7.98 -19.93
CA ASP A 13 14.21 8.65 -21.22
C ASP A 13 15.64 8.86 -21.73
N SER A 14 15.83 8.75 -23.05
CA SER A 14 17.16 8.97 -23.63
C SER A 14 17.61 10.43 -23.48
N GLN A 15 16.68 11.38 -23.33
CA GLN A 15 17.00 12.78 -23.00
C GLN A 15 17.59 12.91 -21.59
N GLU A 16 17.03 12.22 -20.59
CA GLU A 16 17.56 12.22 -19.20
C GLU A 16 18.97 11.64 -19.14
N ILE A 17 19.23 10.59 -19.91
CA ILE A 17 20.59 10.03 -20.04
C ILE A 17 21.53 11.06 -20.65
N LEU A 18 21.12 11.77 -21.72
CA LEU A 18 21.97 12.78 -22.34
C LEU A 18 22.27 13.96 -21.40
N ASP A 19 21.29 14.37 -20.60
CA ASP A 19 21.45 15.45 -19.61
C ASP A 19 22.47 15.06 -18.53
N ALA A 20 22.34 13.84 -17.97
CA ALA A 20 23.31 13.30 -17.02
C ALA A 20 24.71 13.15 -17.62
N LEU A 21 24.80 12.82 -18.92
CA LEU A 21 26.08 12.75 -19.63
C LEU A 21 26.73 14.12 -19.81
N ASP A 22 25.93 15.14 -20.11
CA ASP A 22 26.41 16.52 -20.24
C ASP A 22 26.90 17.06 -18.88
N ASP A 23 26.16 16.79 -17.81
CA ASP A 23 26.57 17.12 -16.42
C ASP A 23 27.89 16.46 -16.02
N MET A 24 28.17 15.25 -16.51
CA MET A 24 29.45 14.55 -16.31
C MET A 24 30.59 15.08 -17.23
N GLY A 25 30.32 16.07 -18.08
CA GLY A 25 31.28 16.64 -19.02
C GLY A 25 31.50 15.80 -20.27
N ILE A 26 30.56 14.90 -20.59
CA ILE A 26 30.65 13.95 -21.69
C ILE A 26 29.64 14.33 -22.77
N SER A 27 30.05 15.21 -23.68
CA SER A 27 29.19 15.61 -24.80
C SER A 27 29.07 14.50 -25.85
N VAL A 28 27.91 13.83 -25.84
CA VAL A 28 27.52 12.85 -26.87
C VAL A 28 26.63 13.49 -27.93
N ARG A 29 27.02 13.31 -29.19
CA ARG A 29 26.38 13.99 -30.34
C ARG A 29 24.99 13.45 -30.69
N SER A 30 24.61 12.26 -30.21
CA SER A 30 23.34 11.61 -30.53
C SER A 30 23.04 10.40 -29.64
N ASN A 31 21.76 10.07 -29.45
CA ASN A 31 21.27 8.88 -28.72
C ASN A 31 21.71 7.52 -29.32
N LEU A 32 22.27 7.53 -30.53
CA LEU A 32 22.85 6.35 -31.16
C LEU A 32 24.36 6.22 -30.91
N ALA A 33 24.97 7.18 -30.20
CA ALA A 33 26.37 7.13 -29.84
C ALA A 33 26.67 5.88 -29.01
N ASN A 34 27.86 5.35 -29.22
CA ASN A 34 28.38 4.26 -28.40
C ASN A 34 28.64 4.78 -26.98
N VAL A 35 28.28 3.95 -26.01
CA VAL A 35 28.52 4.12 -24.58
C VAL A 35 29.63 3.16 -24.18
N ASP A 36 30.69 3.71 -23.58
CA ASP A 36 31.77 2.95 -22.95
C ASP A 36 31.31 2.26 -21.66
N GLU A 37 31.98 1.17 -21.28
CA GLU A 37 31.63 0.42 -20.07
C GLU A 37 31.70 1.25 -18.79
N LYS A 38 32.63 2.21 -18.69
CA LYS A 38 32.71 3.13 -17.54
C LYS A 38 31.45 3.97 -17.40
N LEU A 39 31.06 4.58 -18.51
CA LEU A 39 29.87 5.40 -18.65
C LEU A 39 28.59 4.62 -18.37
N GLU A 40 28.52 3.39 -18.88
CA GLU A 40 27.43 2.47 -18.61
C GLU A 40 27.30 2.19 -17.10
N ALA A 41 28.42 1.94 -16.42
CA ALA A 41 28.43 1.66 -14.99
C ALA A 41 27.94 2.87 -14.17
N GLU A 42 28.42 4.08 -14.48
CA GLU A 42 27.99 5.31 -13.80
C GLU A 42 26.50 5.59 -14.03
N LEU A 43 26.01 5.51 -15.27
CA LEU A 43 24.60 5.69 -15.58
C LEU A 43 23.73 4.60 -14.93
N ARG A 44 24.20 3.35 -14.94
CA ARG A 44 23.53 2.26 -14.23
C ARG A 44 23.50 2.50 -12.74
N GLU A 45 24.50 3.12 -12.13
CA GLU A 45 24.49 3.40 -10.70
C GLU A 45 23.58 4.58 -10.37
N LEU A 46 23.62 5.63 -11.18
CA LEU A 46 22.84 6.86 -11.03
C LEU A 46 21.34 6.61 -11.22
N PHE A 47 20.98 5.89 -12.29
CA PHE A 47 19.61 5.56 -12.65
C PHE A 47 19.19 4.16 -12.22
N LYS A 48 20.05 3.41 -11.51
CA LYS A 48 19.59 2.19 -10.85
C LYS A 48 18.46 2.63 -9.93
N PRO A 49 17.24 2.07 -10.10
CA PRO A 49 16.29 2.18 -9.03
C PRO A 49 16.97 1.50 -7.84
N LYS A 50 17.42 2.31 -6.86
CA LYS A 50 17.66 1.81 -5.50
C LYS A 50 16.50 0.86 -5.23
N PRO A 51 16.73 -0.40 -4.83
CA PRO A 51 15.65 -1.32 -4.52
C PRO A 51 14.83 -0.65 -3.44
N THR A 52 13.81 0.07 -3.89
CA THR A 52 12.94 0.83 -3.04
C THR A 52 12.18 -0.29 -2.36
N THR A 53 12.48 -0.43 -1.09
CA THR A 53 11.78 -1.22 -0.09
C THR A 53 10.29 -0.83 0.03
N ALA A 54 9.71 -0.08 -0.92
CA ALA A 54 8.29 0.28 -0.96
C ALA A 54 7.38 -0.81 -1.54
N ARG A 55 7.90 -1.99 -1.90
CA ARG A 55 7.01 -3.13 -2.19
C ARG A 55 6.51 -3.85 -0.93
N LEU A 56 6.98 -3.46 0.25
CA LEU A 56 6.45 -3.95 1.53
C LEU A 56 5.15 -3.23 1.98
N SER A 57 4.83 -2.08 1.39
CA SER A 57 3.78 -1.20 1.93
C SER A 57 2.35 -1.55 1.49
N LYS A 58 2.16 -2.30 0.40
CA LYS A 58 0.80 -2.67 -0.06
C LYS A 58 0.27 -3.93 0.63
N GLU A 59 1.10 -4.93 0.88
CA GLU A 59 0.65 -6.17 1.56
C GLU A 59 0.37 -5.94 3.05
N GLU A 60 1.17 -5.14 3.76
CA GLU A 60 0.90 -4.82 5.16
C GLU A 60 -0.34 -3.93 5.34
N ALA A 61 -0.58 -2.98 4.44
CA ALA A 61 -1.77 -2.13 4.49
C ALA A 61 -3.06 -2.94 4.25
N VAL A 62 -3.03 -3.89 3.31
CA VAL A 62 -4.18 -4.78 3.04
C VAL A 62 -4.41 -5.74 4.21
N ARG A 63 -3.34 -6.31 4.80
CA ARG A 63 -3.47 -7.18 5.99
C ARG A 63 -3.99 -6.44 7.21
N ARG A 64 -3.58 -5.18 7.44
CA ARG A 64 -4.11 -4.35 8.53
C ARG A 64 -5.58 -3.99 8.32
N ALA A 65 -5.97 -3.61 7.10
CA ALA A 65 -7.36 -3.28 6.78
C ALA A 65 -8.32 -4.47 6.95
N LEU A 66 -7.90 -5.69 6.58
CA LEU A 66 -8.71 -6.90 6.78
C LEU A 66 -8.89 -7.24 8.27
N LYS A 67 -7.81 -7.13 9.06
CA LYS A 67 -7.83 -7.45 10.50
C LYS A 67 -8.68 -6.46 11.31
N GLU A 68 -8.69 -5.19 10.92
CA GLU A 68 -9.53 -4.17 11.56
C GLU A 68 -11.02 -4.35 11.21
N ARG A 69 -11.33 -4.77 9.98
CA ARG A 69 -12.71 -5.03 9.54
C ARG A 69 -13.33 -6.25 10.26
N GLU A 70 -12.56 -7.33 10.45
CA GLU A 70 -13.01 -8.50 11.22
C GLU A 70 -13.21 -8.18 12.71
N ALA A 71 -12.33 -7.39 13.33
CA ALA A 71 -12.47 -6.99 14.72
C ALA A 71 -13.74 -6.14 14.94
N ARG A 72 -14.02 -5.22 14.00
CA ARG A 72 -15.21 -4.35 14.07
C ARG A 72 -16.51 -5.13 13.86
N GLU A 73 -16.52 -6.12 12.97
CA GLU A 73 -17.70 -6.97 12.75
C GLU A 73 -17.99 -7.89 13.95
N ARG A 74 -16.96 -8.45 14.59
CA ARG A 74 -17.15 -9.24 15.82
C ARG A 74 -17.68 -8.39 16.98
N ALA A 75 -17.13 -7.19 17.17
CA ALA A 75 -17.61 -6.27 18.21
C ALA A 75 -19.08 -5.83 17.97
N ALA A 76 -19.46 -5.59 16.72
CA ALA A 76 -20.85 -5.24 16.38
C ALA A 76 -21.83 -6.40 16.63
N ARG A 77 -21.45 -7.64 16.28
CA ARG A 77 -22.29 -8.83 16.55
C ARG A 77 -22.44 -9.11 18.04
N GLU A 78 -21.37 -8.93 18.82
CA GLU A 78 -21.42 -9.15 20.27
C GLU A 78 -22.25 -8.07 20.97
N ALA A 79 -22.16 -6.81 20.52
CA ALA A 79 -23.00 -5.72 21.03
C ALA A 79 -24.49 -5.95 20.71
N ALA A 80 -24.83 -6.39 19.49
CA ALA A 80 -26.20 -6.70 19.11
C ALA A 80 -26.79 -7.84 19.96
N ARG A 81 -26.01 -8.90 20.22
CA ARG A 81 -26.43 -10.03 21.05
C ARG A 81 -26.69 -9.61 22.51
N ARG A 82 -25.82 -8.78 23.08
CA ARG A 82 -26.02 -8.24 24.44
C ARG A 82 -27.22 -7.32 24.55
N GLU A 83 -27.53 -6.54 23.51
CA GLU A 83 -28.70 -5.68 23.51
C GLU A 83 -29.99 -6.50 23.44
N GLU A 84 -30.01 -7.58 22.65
CA GLU A 84 -31.14 -8.50 22.57
C GLU A 84 -31.39 -9.24 23.89
N GLU A 85 -30.33 -9.76 24.54
CA GLU A 85 -30.43 -10.39 25.86
C GLU A 85 -30.93 -9.40 26.94
N ARG A 86 -30.51 -8.13 26.89
CA ARG A 86 -31.04 -7.09 27.81
C ARG A 86 -32.51 -6.80 27.56
N LYS A 87 -32.95 -6.71 26.31
CA LYS A 87 -34.36 -6.45 25.97
C LYS A 87 -35.24 -7.64 26.36
N GLU A 88 -34.76 -8.87 26.18
CA GLU A 88 -35.48 -10.07 26.58
C GLU A 88 -35.58 -10.19 28.10
N ALA A 89 -34.49 -9.95 28.83
CA ALA A 89 -34.50 -9.91 30.30
C ALA A 89 -35.44 -8.82 30.84
N ALA A 90 -35.46 -7.63 30.24
CA ALA A 90 -36.38 -6.56 30.62
C ALA A 90 -37.85 -6.92 30.36
N ARG A 91 -38.16 -7.57 29.23
CA ARG A 91 -39.51 -8.07 28.92
C ARG A 91 -39.95 -9.16 29.89
N LYS A 92 -39.06 -10.08 30.25
CA LYS A 92 -39.34 -11.14 31.22
C LYS A 92 -39.59 -10.57 32.61
N ALA A 93 -38.77 -9.62 33.06
CA ALA A 93 -38.95 -8.93 34.34
C ALA A 93 -40.23 -8.09 34.38
N ALA A 94 -40.61 -7.43 33.29
CA ALA A 94 -41.86 -6.69 33.19
C ALA A 94 -43.08 -7.63 33.25
N ARG A 95 -43.00 -8.80 32.60
CA ARG A 95 -44.07 -9.81 32.62
C ARG A 95 -44.25 -10.44 34.00
N ASP A 96 -43.16 -10.73 34.70
CA ASP A 96 -43.17 -11.27 36.05
C ASP A 96 -43.74 -10.27 37.06
N ARG A 97 -43.36 -8.99 36.95
CA ARG A 97 -43.88 -7.90 37.78
C ARG A 97 -45.37 -7.59 37.52
N ALA A 98 -45.85 -7.81 36.30
CA ALA A 98 -47.26 -7.68 35.96
C ALA A 98 -48.11 -8.84 36.52
N ALA A 99 -47.55 -10.06 36.58
CA ALA A 99 -48.21 -11.23 37.17
C ALA A 99 -48.27 -11.16 38.71
N ALA A 100 -47.35 -10.43 39.36
CA ALA A 100 -47.30 -10.29 40.81
C ALA A 100 -48.19 -9.16 41.39
N ARG A 101 -48.90 -8.37 40.56
CA ARG A 101 -49.88 -7.37 41.04
C ARG A 101 -51.29 -7.97 40.98
N PRO A 102 -51.95 -8.28 42.11
CA PRO A 102 -53.32 -8.75 42.08
C PRO A 102 -54.25 -7.61 41.61
N PRO A 103 -55.31 -7.90 40.83
CA PRO A 103 -56.36 -6.92 40.56
C PRO A 103 -57.02 -6.55 41.89
N SER A 104 -57.19 -5.24 42.12
CA SER A 104 -57.87 -4.67 43.29
C SER A 104 -59.36 -4.97 43.28
#